data_AF-Q10X12-F1
#
_entry.id   AF-Q10X12-F1
#
_cell.length_a   1.000
_cell.length_b   1.000
_cell.length_c   1.000
_cell.angle_alpha   90.00
_cell.angle_beta   90.00
_cell.angle_gamma   90.00
#
_symmetry.space_group_name_H-M   'P 1'
#
loop_
_entity.id
_entity.type
_entity.pdbx_description
1 polymer ?
#
loop_
_entity_poly.entity_id
_entity_poly.type
_entity_poly.pdbx_seq_one_letter_code
_entity_poly.pdbx_strand_id
1 'polypeptide(L)' 'MISTYIRNIALTAAFLAADDNQVIEMVHLIRAIRREYDKMGKILRDKNLGSYINT' A
#
# COMPACT_ATOMS: atom_id res chain seq x y z
N MET A 1 -17.23 -1.61 12.64
CA MET A 1 -16.36 -2.51 11.86
C MET A 1 -15.94 -1.83 10.54
N ILE A 2 -15.11 -0.77 10.60
CA ILE A 2 -14.61 -0.06 9.38
C ILE A 2 -13.15 0.42 9.55
N SER A 3 -12.51 0.26 10.72
CA SER A 3 -11.17 0.80 11.02
C SER A 3 -9.97 -0.09 10.57
N THR A 4 -10.20 -1.33 10.16
CA THR A 4 -9.13 -2.34 9.98
C THR A 4 -8.21 -2.06 8.79
N TYR A 5 -8.73 -1.49 7.70
CA TYR A 5 -7.97 -1.36 6.44
C TYR A 5 -6.75 -0.43 6.57
N ILE A 6 -6.89 0.71 7.26
CA ILE A 6 -5.77 1.66 7.44
C ILE A 6 -4.66 1.03 8.27
N ARG A 7 -5.03 0.29 9.33
CA ARG A 7 -4.06 -0.44 10.17
C ARG A 7 -3.34 -1.50 9.37
N ASN A 8 -4.06 -2.28 8.56
CA ASN A 8 -3.49 -3.33 7.73
C ASN A 8 -2.53 -2.75 6.67
N ILE A 9 -2.90 -1.63 6.06
CA ILE A 9 -2.06 -0.92 5.09
C ILE A 9 -0.78 -0.41 5.77
N ALA A 10 -0.89 0.27 6.91
CA ALA A 10 0.26 0.78 7.64
C ALA A 10 1.21 -0.36 8.07
N LEU A 11 0.66 -1.46 8.58
CA LEU A 11 1.43 -2.63 8.99
C LEU A 11 2.14 -3.29 7.80
N THR A 12 1.42 -3.48 6.68
CA THR A 12 1.99 -4.07 5.46
C THR A 12 3.08 -3.16 4.88
N ALA A 13 2.89 -1.84 4.88
CA ALA A 13 3.89 -0.89 4.40
C ALA A 13 5.15 -0.91 5.28
N ALA A 14 5.00 -1.05 6.60
CA ALA A 14 6.13 -1.18 7.50
C ALA A 14 6.94 -2.46 7.25
N PHE A 15 6.26 -3.59 7.01
CA PHE A 15 6.94 -4.83 6.63
C PHE A 15 7.64 -4.73 5.28
N LEU A 16 7.03 -4.07 4.29
CA LEU A 16 7.65 -3.85 2.98
C LEU A 16 8.91 -2.98 3.09
N ALA A 17 8.86 -1.90 3.86
CA ALA A 17 10.02 -1.05 4.07
C ALA A 17 11.14 -1.77 4.84
N ALA A 18 10.78 -2.60 5.82
CA ALA A 18 11.73 -3.42 6.56
C ALA A 18 12.41 -4.48 5.68
N ASP A 19 11.66 -5.09 4.75
CA ASP A 19 12.19 -6.04 3.75
C ASP A 19 13.20 -5.35 2.81
N ASP A 20 12.88 -4.12 2.39
CA ASP A 20 13.76 -3.29 1.57
C ASP A 20 14.92 -2.65 2.39
N ASN A 21 14.98 -2.90 3.71
CA ASN A 21 15.91 -2.32 4.67
C ASN A 21 15.99 -0.78 4.60
N GLN A 22 14.85 -0.14 4.34
CA GLN A 22 14.67 1.30 4.21
C GLN A 22 13.61 1.82 5.19
N VAL A 23 13.49 3.15 5.27
CA VAL A 23 12.37 3.79 5.96
C VAL A 23 11.08 3.64 5.14
N ILE A 24 9.93 3.84 5.79
CA ILE A 24 8.64 3.81 5.09
C ILE A 24 8.60 4.96 4.07
N GLU A 25 8.25 4.61 2.84
CA GLU A 25 8.16 5.52 1.70
C GLU A 25 6.84 5.28 0.98
N MET A 26 6.49 6.20 0.08
CA MET A 26 5.21 6.16 -0.64
C MET A 26 5.08 4.88 -1.49
N VAL A 27 6.19 4.36 -2.02
CA VAL A 27 6.20 3.07 -2.76
C VAL A 27 5.72 1.90 -1.89
N HIS A 28 6.15 1.86 -0.62
CA HIS A 28 5.74 0.83 0.35
C HIS A 28 4.25 0.96 0.70
N LEU A 29 3.76 2.19 0.88
CA LEU A 29 2.34 2.47 1.12
C LEU A 29 1.48 2.04 -0.07
N ILE A 30 1.90 2.36 -1.30
CA ILE A 30 1.15 2.05 -2.52
C ILE A 30 1.07 0.55 -2.76
N ARG A 31 2.18 -0.16 -2.57
CA ARG A 31 2.20 -1.63 -2.62
C ARG A 31 1.27 -2.23 -1.58
N ALA A 32 1.24 -1.69 -0.35
CA ALA A 32 0.32 -2.13 0.70
C ALA A 32 -1.16 -1.85 0.37
N ILE A 33 -1.47 -0.65 -0.14
CA ILE A 33 -2.81 -0.25 -0.59
C ILE A 33 -3.30 -1.16 -1.72
N ARG A 34 -2.44 -1.46 -2.69
CA ARG A 34 -2.72 -2.38 -3.81
C ARG A 34 -3.09 -3.77 -3.32
N ARG A 35 -2.27 -4.34 -2.43
CA ARG A 35 -2.55 -5.65 -1.83
C ARG A 35 -3.89 -5.68 -1.09
N GLU A 36 -4.25 -4.61 -0.37
CA GLU A 36 -5.51 -4.59 0.38
C GLU A 36 -6.73 -4.45 -0.54
N TYR A 37 -6.63 -3.69 -1.62
CA TYR A 37 -7.68 -3.59 -2.65
C TYR A 37 -7.85 -4.89 -3.44
N ASP A 38 -6.75 -5.58 -3.78
CA ASP A 38 -6.78 -6.87 -4.47
C ASP A 38 -7.53 -7.91 -3.62
N LYS A 39 -7.28 -7.97 -2.31
CA LYS A 39 -8.03 -8.84 -1.37
C LYS A 39 -9.52 -8.53 -1.33
N MET A 40 -9.91 -7.27 -1.55
CA MET A 40 -11.30 -6.83 -1.58
C MET A 40 -11.96 -7.05 -2.96
N GLY A 41 -11.22 -7.57 -3.95
CA GLY A 41 -11.69 -7.70 -5.33
C GLY A 41 -11.91 -6.36 -6.04
N LYS A 42 -11.28 -5.29 -5.57
CA LYS A 42 -11.41 -3.94 -6.13
C LYS A 42 -10.20 -3.60 -6.99
N ILE A 43 -10.44 -3.08 -8.18
CA ILE A 43 -9.36 -2.58 -9.04
C ILE A 43 -8.92 -1.20 -8.54
N LEU A 44 -7.68 -1.10 -8.06
CA LEU A 44 -7.02 0.19 -7.90
C LEU A 44 -6.75 0.77 -9.28
N ARG A 45 -7.46 1.84 -9.62
CA ARG A 45 -7.16 2.59 -10.83
C ARG A 45 -5.95 3.47 -10.56
N ASP A 46 -4.85 3.14 -11.23
CA ASP A 46 -3.57 3.87 -11.27
C ASP A 46 -3.73 5.38 -11.42
N LYS A 47 -4.81 5.83 -12.10
CA LYS A 47 -5.17 7.25 -12.25
C LYS A 47 -5.33 8.02 -10.93
N ASN A 48 -5.57 7.34 -9.80
CA ASN A 48 -5.67 7.96 -8.48
C ASN A 48 -4.33 8.05 -7.73
N LEU A 49 -3.28 7.36 -8.21
CA LEU A 49 -1.97 7.29 -7.56
C LEU A 49 -0.91 8.19 -8.21
N GLY A 50 -1.25 8.87 -9.30
CA GLY A 50 -0.40 9.92 -9.89
C GLY A 50 1.01 9.43 -10.22
N SER A 51 2.04 10.20 -9.84
CA SER A 51 3.45 9.92 -10.17
C SER A 51 4.09 8.79 -9.37
N TYR A 52 3.37 8.18 -8.41
CA TYR A 52 3.96 7.22 -7.47
C TYR A 52 3.88 5.75 -7.92
N ILE A 53 3.40 5.51 -9.14
CA ILE A 53 3.30 4.20 -9.80
C ILE A 53 4.45 3.96 -10.80
N ASN A 54 5.36 4.92 -10.96
CA ASN A 54 6.38 4.93 -12.02
C ASN A 54 7.83 4.91 -11.50
N THR A 55 8.07 4.23 -10.38
CA THR A 55 9.41 3.92 -9.84
C THR A 55 9.48 2.42 -9.60
#